data_AF-A0A9E0N6P3-F1
#
_entry.id   AF-A0A9E0N6P3-F1
#
_cell.length_a   1.000
_cell.length_b   1.000
_cell.length_c   1.000
_cell.angle_alpha   90.00
_cell.angle_beta   90.00
_cell.angle_gamma   90.00
#
_symmetry.space_group_name_H-M   'P 1'
#
loop_
_entity.id
_entity.type
_entity.pdbx_description
1 polymer ?
#
loop_
_entity_poly.entity_id
_entity_poly.type
_entity_poly.pdbx_seq_one_letter_code
_entity_poly.pdbx_strand_id
1 'polypeptide(L)'
;MTSSARALTNVAAMNAQDISRYFEYANKGVAVEEDGLKEIAFGEYLVEQQALDRFQLFRALQMQDRNPGVRLGEAAAALGYLPIGAVERLYAEFAQLGTVAV
;
A
#
# COMPACT_ATOMS: atom_id res chain seq x y z
N MET A 1 -29.55 -7.13 31.48
CA MET A 1 -28.15 -7.13 31.04
C MET A 1 -27.94 -8.22 30.01
N THR A 2 -28.22 -7.99 28.71
CA THR A 2 -27.83 -8.91 27.61
C THR A 2 -28.15 -8.25 26.24
N SER A 3 -27.40 -7.21 25.86
CA SER A 3 -27.52 -6.60 24.52
C SER A 3 -26.17 -6.21 23.92
N SER A 4 -25.13 -7.02 24.13
CA SER A 4 -23.78 -6.74 23.59
C SER A 4 -23.24 -7.84 22.67
N ALA A 5 -23.83 -9.04 22.68
CA ALA A 5 -23.37 -10.15 21.85
C ALA A 5 -23.74 -10.01 20.36
N ARG A 6 -24.89 -9.37 20.06
CA ARG A 6 -25.42 -9.25 18.69
C ARG A 6 -24.67 -8.24 17.82
N ALA A 7 -23.98 -7.28 18.44
CA ALA A 7 -23.20 -6.25 17.73
C ALA A 7 -21.85 -6.81 17.21
N LEU A 8 -21.19 -7.68 17.99
CA LEU A 8 -19.87 -8.23 17.64
C LEU A 8 -19.95 -9.21 16.46
N THR A 9 -21.03 -9.98 16.37
CA THR A 9 -21.26 -10.89 15.24
C THR A 9 -21.48 -10.14 13.92
N ASN A 10 -22.10 -8.96 13.99
CA ASN A 10 -22.40 -8.14 12.81
C ASN A 10 -21.15 -7.46 12.23
N VAL A 11 -20.24 -7.00 13.11
CA VAL A 11 -18.96 -6.41 12.70
C VAL A 11 -18.04 -7.46 12.07
N ALA A 12 -18.00 -8.68 12.62
CA ALA A 12 -17.21 -9.77 12.05
C ALA A 12 -17.71 -10.18 10.64
N ALA A 13 -19.02 -10.23 10.44
CA ALA A 13 -19.62 -10.53 9.14
C ALA A 13 -19.38 -9.41 8.10
N MET A 14 -19.46 -8.13 8.51
CA MET A 14 -19.12 -6.98 7.66
C MET A 14 -17.65 -6.99 7.26
N ASN A 15 -16.73 -7.22 8.22
CA ASN A 15 -15.29 -7.29 7.94
C ASN A 15 -14.94 -8.41 6.94
N ALA A 16 -15.62 -9.56 7.00
CA ALA A 16 -15.38 -10.66 6.07
C ALA A 16 -15.81 -10.32 4.62
N GLN A 17 -16.90 -9.56 4.47
CA GLN A 17 -17.36 -9.06 3.17
C GLN A 17 -16.45 -7.97 2.62
N ASP A 18 -15.96 -7.06 3.47
CA ASP A 18 -15.03 -6.00 3.06
C ASP A 18 -13.66 -6.56 2.66
N ILE A 19 -13.16 -7.59 3.36
CA ILE A 19 -11.93 -8.30 2.99
C ILE A 19 -12.08 -8.99 1.63
N SER A 20 -13.22 -9.65 1.39
CA SER A 20 -13.49 -10.33 0.10
C SER A 20 -13.54 -9.35 -1.08
N ARG A 21 -14.11 -8.15 -0.87
CA ARG A 21 -14.14 -7.08 -1.87
C ARG A 21 -12.77 -6.44 -2.10
N TYR A 22 -11.93 -6.35 -1.07
CA TYR A 22 -10.56 -5.85 -1.19
C TYR A 22 -9.72 -6.70 -2.18
N PHE A 23 -9.91 -8.03 -2.17
CA PHE A 23 -9.29 -8.93 -3.14
C PHE A 23 -9.92 -8.82 -4.54
N GLU A 24 -11.21 -8.51 -4.63
CA GLU A 24 -11.91 -8.34 -5.91
C GLU A 24 -11.47 -7.07 -6.65
N TYR A 25 -11.19 -5.97 -5.93
CA TYR A 25 -10.60 -4.75 -6.49
C TYR A 25 -9.10 -4.89 -6.81
N ALA A 26 -8.34 -5.65 -6.00
CA ALA A 26 -6.94 -5.96 -6.34
C ALA A 26 -6.82 -6.77 -7.65
N ASN A 27 -7.87 -7.50 -8.05
CA ASN A 27 -7.95 -8.21 -9.33
C ASN A 27 -8.55 -7.38 -10.48
N LYS A 28 -9.06 -6.17 -10.21
CA LYS A 28 -9.65 -5.27 -11.21
C LYS A 28 -9.10 -3.86 -11.02
N GLY A 29 -7.93 -3.60 -11.62
CA GLY A 29 -7.46 -2.22 -11.71
C GLY A 29 -6.00 -2.02 -12.10
N VAL A 30 -5.60 -2.45 -13.29
CA VAL A 30 -4.76 -1.61 -14.15
C VAL A 30 -5.33 -1.70 -15.55
N ALA A 31 -6.11 -0.70 -15.95
CA ALA A 31 -6.39 -0.48 -17.36
C ALA A 31 -5.08 -0.07 -18.01
N VAL A 32 -4.57 -0.93 -18.90
CA VAL A 32 -3.37 -0.66 -19.68
C VAL A 32 -3.79 0.21 -20.85
N GLU A 33 -3.53 1.52 -20.76
CA GLU A 33 -3.66 2.41 -21.91
C GLU A 33 -2.36 2.40 -22.72
N GLU A 34 -2.48 1.91 -23.96
CA GLU A 34 -1.72 2.11 -25.19
C GLU A 34 -0.27 2.68 -25.16
N ASP A 35 0.68 2.11 -24.40
CA ASP A 35 2.11 2.17 -24.84
C ASP A 35 3.07 1.10 -24.26
N GLY A 36 2.56 0.06 -23.60
CA GLY A 36 3.36 -1.10 -23.19
C GLY A 36 4.37 -0.86 -22.05
N LEU A 37 4.52 0.37 -21.55
CA LEU A 37 5.31 0.69 -20.37
C LEU A 37 4.43 0.68 -19.13
N LYS A 38 4.60 -0.34 -18.29
CA LYS A 38 3.89 -0.45 -17.02
C LYS A 38 4.51 0.53 -16.02
N GLU A 39 3.81 1.61 -15.71
CA GLU A 39 4.16 2.48 -14.58
C GLU A 39 4.03 1.68 -13.28
N ILE A 40 5.16 1.41 -12.60
CA ILE A 40 5.17 0.80 -11.27
C ILE A 40 5.08 1.89 -10.21
N ALA A 41 4.18 1.74 -9.24
CA ALA A 41 4.09 2.68 -8.13
C ALA A 41 5.26 2.47 -7.14
N PHE A 42 5.75 3.54 -6.50
CA PHE A 42 6.88 3.43 -5.57
C PHE A 42 6.65 2.40 -4.45
N GLY A 43 5.42 2.28 -3.94
CA GLY A 43 5.07 1.28 -2.93
C GLY A 43 5.22 -0.17 -3.42
N GLU A 44 4.87 -0.43 -4.68
CA GLU A 44 5.06 -1.74 -5.30
C GLU A 44 6.53 -2.01 -5.57
N TYR A 45 7.27 -1.00 -6.02
CA TYR A 45 8.72 -1.07 -6.19
C TYR A 45 9.44 -1.48 -4.89
N LEU A 46 9.04 -0.92 -3.74
CA LEU A 46 9.61 -1.32 -2.44
C LEU A 46 9.37 -2.81 -2.12
N VAL A 47 8.24 -3.36 -2.57
CA VAL A 47 7.94 -4.80 -2.40
C VAL A 47 8.74 -5.65 -3.38
N GLU A 48 8.88 -5.23 -4.63
CA GLU A 48 9.72 -5.92 -5.63
C GLU A 48 11.19 -5.99 -5.22
N GLN A 49 11.71 -4.91 -4.63
CA GLN A 49 13.07 -4.86 -4.06
C GLN A 49 13.22 -5.60 -2.72
N GLN A 50 12.15 -6.25 -2.23
CA GLN A 50 12.10 -6.91 -0.92
C GLN A 50 12.45 -5.98 0.26
N ALA A 51 12.33 -4.67 0.05
CA ALA A 51 12.56 -3.66 1.08
C ALA A 51 11.37 -3.57 2.03
N LEU A 52 10.17 -3.91 1.55
CA LEU A 52 8.98 -4.14 2.34
C LEU A 52 8.32 -5.46 1.93
N ASP A 53 7.66 -6.13 2.87
CA ASP A 53 6.67 -7.14 2.52
C ASP A 53 5.27 -6.51 2.30
N ARG A 54 4.32 -7.31 1.80
CA ARG A 54 2.95 -6.84 1.52
C ARG A 54 2.22 -6.33 2.77
N PHE A 55 2.49 -6.93 3.92
CA PHE A 55 1.88 -6.53 5.19
C PHE A 55 2.44 -5.19 5.65
N GLN A 56 3.75 -4.99 5.56
CA GLN A 56 4.43 -3.74 5.89
C GLN A 56 4.00 -2.60 4.97
N LEU A 57 3.87 -2.85 3.66
CA LEU A 57 3.31 -1.88 2.72
C LEU A 57 1.87 -1.48 3.12
N PHE A 58 1.02 -2.46 3.43
CA PHE A 58 -0.34 -2.20 3.88
C PHE A 58 -0.37 -1.33 5.14
N ARG A 59 0.50 -1.61 6.12
CA ARG A 59 0.60 -0.81 7.35
C ARG A 59 1.09 0.61 7.08
N ALA A 60 2.04 0.80 6.17
CA ALA A 60 2.50 2.12 5.76
C ALA A 60 1.39 2.93 5.07
N LEU A 61 0.60 2.30 4.19
CA LEU A 61 -0.57 2.92 3.56
C LEU A 61 -1.64 3.32 4.59
N GLN A 62 -1.93 2.47 5.57
CA GLN A 62 -2.85 2.81 6.66
C GLN A 62 -2.36 4.01 7.49
N MET A 63 -1.05 4.15 7.68
CA MET A 63 -0.48 5.30 8.37
C MET A 63 -0.61 6.57 7.53
N GLN A 64 -0.36 6.48 6.21
CA GLN A 64 -0.50 7.60 5.29
C GLN A 64 -1.96 8.10 5.22
N ASP A 65 -2.93 7.19 5.15
CA ASP A 65 -4.36 7.52 5.14
C ASP A 65 -4.78 8.33 6.39
N ARG A 66 -4.19 8.00 7.55
CA ARG A 66 -4.43 8.71 8.81
C ARG A 66 -3.67 10.03 8.94
N ASN A 67 -2.65 10.25 8.12
CA ASN A 67 -1.77 11.43 8.18
C ASN A 67 -1.59 12.02 6.79
N PRO A 68 -2.60 12.77 6.28
CA PRO A 68 -2.52 13.39 4.97
C PRO A 68 -1.26 14.25 4.81
N GLY A 69 -0.55 14.08 3.70
CA GLY A 69 0.70 14.80 3.41
C GLY A 69 1.98 14.05 3.79
N VAL A 70 1.90 12.97 4.58
CA VAL A 70 3.04 12.07 4.81
C VAL A 70 3.33 11.26 3.55
N ARG A 71 4.60 11.13 3.17
CA ARG A 71 5.01 10.29 2.03
C ARG A 71 5.07 8.83 2.45
N LEU A 72 4.78 7.91 1.52
CA LEU A 72 4.77 6.47 1.81
C LEU A 72 6.09 5.97 2.42
N GLY A 73 7.23 6.43 1.87
CA GLY A 73 8.55 6.07 2.39
C GLY A 73 8.81 6.59 3.81
N GLU A 74 8.30 7.77 4.14
CA GLU A 74 8.38 8.34 5.50
C GLU A 74 7.50 7.55 6.46
N ALA A 75 6.31 7.13 6.03
CA ALA A 75 5.44 6.26 6.83
C ALA A 75 6.12 4.90 7.11
N ALA A 76 6.74 4.29 6.10
CA ALA A 76 7.49 3.04 6.27
C ALA A 76 8.68 3.21 7.25
N ALA A 77 9.37 4.35 7.20
CA ALA A 77 10.45 4.67 8.12
C ALA A 77 9.97 4.92 9.55
N ALA A 78 8.87 5.66 9.72
CA ALA A 78 8.28 5.94 11.01
C ALA A 78 7.74 4.68 11.71
N LEU A 79 7.28 3.68 10.93
CA LEU A 79 6.88 2.37 11.45
C LEU A 79 8.07 1.44 11.74
N GLY A 80 9.30 1.86 11.40
CA GLY A 80 10.52 1.10 11.65
C GLY A 80 10.78 -0.05 10.68
N TYR A 81 10.10 -0.08 9.53
CA TYR A 81 10.29 -1.15 8.54
C TYR A 81 11.52 -0.94 7.67
N LEU A 82 11.87 0.31 7.39
CA LEU A 82 13.00 0.65 6.53
C LEU A 82 13.68 1.94 7.03
N PRO A 83 15.01 1.99 7.17
CA PRO A 83 15.68 3.22 7.60
C PRO A 83 15.55 4.32 6.52
N ILE A 84 15.48 5.57 6.94
CA ILE A 84 15.24 6.71 6.03
C ILE A 84 16.27 6.81 4.90
N GLY A 85 17.55 6.55 5.17
CA GLY A 85 18.59 6.56 4.12
C GLY A 85 18.40 5.44 3.08
N ALA A 86 17.78 4.32 3.45
CA ALA A 86 17.43 3.28 2.48
C ALA A 86 16.21 3.68 1.64
N VAL A 87 15.23 4.37 2.24
CA VAL A 87 14.09 4.96 1.51
C VAL A 87 14.59 5.93 0.45
N GLU A 88 15.48 6.86 0.82
CA GLU A 88 16.02 7.89 -0.09
C GLU A 88 16.79 7.26 -1.25
N ARG A 89 17.63 6.26 -0.97
CA ARG A 89 18.38 5.52 -1.99
C ARG A 89 17.44 4.79 -2.96
N LEU A 90 16.47 4.04 -2.44
CA LEU A 90 15.51 3.32 -3.28
C LEU A 90 14.62 4.28 -4.08
N TYR A 91 14.29 5.44 -3.52
CA TYR A 91 13.56 6.47 -4.26
C TYR A 91 14.38 7.07 -5.39
N ALA A 92 15.68 7.32 -5.17
CA ALA A 92 16.58 7.77 -6.22
C ALA A 92 16.74 6.73 -7.33
N GLU A 93 16.86 5.45 -6.99
CA GLU A 93 16.89 4.33 -7.94
C GLU A 93 15.55 4.25 -8.72
N PHE A 94 14.42 4.34 -8.02
CA PHE A 94 13.08 4.34 -8.61
C PHE A 94 12.88 5.49 -9.60
N ALA A 95 13.29 6.71 -9.26
CA ALA A 95 13.17 7.89 -10.12
C ALA A 95 13.99 7.77 -11.42
N GLN A 96 14.98 6.88 -11.46
CA GLN A 96 15.80 6.62 -12.64
C GLN A 96 15.25 5.50 -13.54
N LEU A 97 14.22 4.75 -13.12
CA LEU A 97 13.67 3.61 -13.87
C LEU A 97 12.92 3.99 -15.17
N GLY A 98 12.88 5.28 -15.51
CA GLY A 98 12.42 5.76 -16.81
C GLY A 98 11.09 6.50 -16.71
N THR A 99 11.18 7.81 -16.48
CA THR A 99 10.19 8.75 -17.03
C THR A 99 10.37 8.77 -18.54
N VAL A 100 9.44 8.20 -19.30
CA VAL A 100 9.23 8.72 -20.66
C VAL A 100 8.55 10.07 -20.46
N ALA A 101 9.27 11.14 -20.78
CA ALA A 101 8.70 12.47 -20.83
C ALA A 101 7.58 12.47 -21.88
N VAL A 102 6.35 12.72 -21.44
CA VAL A 102 5.25 13.17 -22.31
C VAL A 102 5.26 14.69 -22.32
#